data_AF-A0A426QLU4-F1
#
_entry.id   AF-A0A426QLU4-F1
#
_cell.length_a   1.000
_cell.length_b   1.000
_cell.length_c   1.000
_cell.angle_alpha   90.00
_cell.angle_beta   90.00
_cell.angle_gamma   90.00
#
_symmetry.space_group_name_H-M   'P 1'
#
loop_
_entity.id
_entity.type
_entity.pdbx_description
1 polymer ?
#
loop_
_entity_poly.entity_id
_entity_poly.type
_entity_poly.pdbx_seq_one_letter_code
_entity_poly.pdbx_strand_id
1 'polypeptide(L)'
;MRTKLNLVAASVAMAVSGGAQAGALGAANEIFIGGATAPQNFLREDLTIRVCDPSDPIQVFVDEVESLPSETPGGGILNQGDHVVVRCTVKGSFPAPMGGADLAVYKYNGGSSTGVAPVSDPDGASPGNKIYLDASVAGCDAVTNSQGDNAWPIGLTGNSYELYECTDPSLIKNQDPDAGISDIEPAPFVGPLALSAGTEPLGVAQRPTQEFEDKGNLDIKPGPGLLFGTAVTLPMYDDLVESQANAGMLPADCAVTQGSTRAERDAVRCMPSLPSAFIKSVFLGQVKSWADAAPYGLPLNPTSFNGGVNQGNNVHLCKRTNGSGTHAQFSINFLGTNCRANSNLSMVEQNDGVSFAGIGLVGMYANSGSSDMDDCLNALGTGNGFDGDFAGLPQTDAANFGTGDSSVVPGKDLDPSAGVVQTASGSHPLGITYNNGGVPFTAYGMGYNSLEKNTKLNLAYRFVKVDGVAPTLENAISGEYKDVYYLSYQNRVVNGEPDLRTGGIRTTPADATEKAVAKEYFKVWNAVAASAVKAVNETLVVDPNGTLGDADDWQGGYVTPVAGASAAYDGSNPETPWSRQTLSGAPDSCQDLGAVR
;
A
#
# COMPACT_ATOMS: atom_id res chain seq x y z
N MET A 1 19.65 20.65 70.57
CA MET A 1 18.85 21.06 69.39
C MET A 1 19.34 20.28 68.19
N ARG A 2 18.46 19.77 67.32
CA ARG A 2 18.80 19.12 66.04
C ARG A 2 17.77 19.55 65.00
N THR A 3 18.22 20.06 63.87
CA THR A 3 17.34 20.51 62.79
C THR A 3 16.88 19.30 61.98
N LYS A 4 15.57 19.14 61.81
CA LYS A 4 15.00 18.33 60.71
C LYS A 4 14.50 19.31 59.64
N LEU A 5 14.94 19.13 58.40
CA LEU A 5 14.22 19.70 57.26
C LEU A 5 13.06 18.75 56.91
N ASN A 6 11.90 19.31 56.61
CA ASN A 6 10.75 18.54 56.15
C ASN A 6 10.80 18.40 54.63
N LEU A 7 10.56 17.18 54.14
CA LEU A 7 10.57 16.83 52.73
C LEU A 7 9.15 16.40 52.33
N VAL A 8 8.26 17.37 52.16
CA VAL A 8 6.83 17.16 51.81
C VAL A 8 6.34 18.33 50.93
N ALA A 9 6.57 18.23 49.61
CA ALA A 9 6.03 19.16 48.62
C ALA A 9 6.05 18.59 47.17
N ALA A 10 5.88 17.27 46.99
CA ALA A 10 6.11 16.61 45.69
C ALA A 10 5.27 15.33 45.47
N SER A 11 4.00 15.29 45.90
CA SER A 11 3.16 14.07 45.75
C SER A 11 1.64 14.26 45.93
N VAL A 12 1.01 15.31 45.37
CA VAL A 12 -0.48 15.43 45.34
C VAL A 12 -0.95 16.07 44.02
N ALA A 13 -0.94 15.29 42.94
CA ALA A 13 -1.55 15.65 41.64
C ALA A 13 -1.94 14.42 40.79
N MET A 14 -2.16 13.25 41.42
CA MET A 14 -2.62 12.02 40.75
C MET A 14 -3.80 11.44 41.53
N ALA A 15 -4.84 11.02 40.80
CA ALA A 15 -6.24 10.85 41.26
C ALA A 15 -6.84 12.18 41.81
N VAL A 16 -8.10 12.55 41.53
CA VAL A 16 -9.29 11.69 41.32
C VAL A 16 -10.17 12.18 40.16
N SER A 17 -10.11 11.47 39.02
CA SER A 17 -11.22 11.27 38.08
C SER A 17 -10.79 10.21 37.07
N GLY A 18 -11.51 9.14 36.80
CA GLY A 18 -12.82 8.74 37.34
C GLY A 18 -13.53 7.76 36.40
N GLY A 19 -12.75 6.94 35.70
CA GLY A 19 -13.13 6.25 34.47
C GLY A 19 -11.86 5.96 33.67
N ALA A 20 -11.14 4.92 34.07
CA ALA A 20 -9.96 4.47 33.34
C ALA A 20 -10.42 3.75 32.07
N GLN A 21 -10.45 4.46 30.95
CA GLN A 21 -10.37 3.81 29.64
C GLN A 21 -8.92 3.43 29.41
N ALA A 22 -8.66 2.15 29.14
CA ALA A 22 -7.33 1.63 28.83
C ALA A 22 -7.06 1.80 27.34
N GLY A 23 -7.04 3.06 26.89
CA GLY A 23 -6.84 3.48 25.51
C GLY A 23 -5.91 4.70 25.42
N ALA A 24 -5.32 4.85 24.24
CA ALA A 24 -4.10 5.57 23.88
C ALA A 24 -2.83 5.01 24.54
N LEU A 25 -1.73 5.01 23.79
CA LEU A 25 -0.39 4.71 24.30
C LEU A 25 0.05 5.67 25.43
N GLY A 26 -0.62 6.83 25.55
CA GLY A 26 -0.27 7.88 26.49
C GLY A 26 1.08 8.51 26.15
N ALA A 27 1.40 8.60 24.86
CA ALA A 27 2.57 9.34 24.40
C ALA A 27 2.35 10.84 24.59
N ALA A 28 3.41 11.58 24.95
CA ALA A 28 3.30 13.02 25.18
C ALA A 28 2.98 13.81 23.90
N ASN A 29 3.25 13.25 22.73
CA ASN A 29 2.89 13.77 21.41
C ASN A 29 2.41 12.60 20.55
N GLU A 30 1.39 12.84 19.73
CA GLU A 30 0.70 11.78 19.01
C GLU A 30 0.12 12.33 17.70
N ILE A 31 0.46 11.72 16.57
CA ILE A 31 0.09 12.19 15.22
C ILE A 31 -0.65 11.08 14.46
N PHE A 32 -1.82 11.39 13.90
CA PHE A 32 -2.67 10.45 13.18
C PHE A 32 -2.60 10.70 11.67
N ILE A 33 -2.23 9.66 10.91
CA ILE A 33 -1.89 9.76 9.48
C ILE A 33 -2.76 8.81 8.66
N GLY A 34 -3.59 9.38 7.80
CA GLY A 34 -4.47 8.63 6.90
C GLY A 34 -3.88 8.42 5.50
N GLY A 35 -4.63 7.73 4.65
CA GLY A 35 -4.34 7.60 3.23
C GLY A 35 -3.58 6.35 2.83
N ALA A 36 -2.79 6.48 1.77
CA ALA A 36 -2.36 5.36 0.94
C ALA A 36 -1.76 4.18 1.72
N THR A 37 -2.20 2.97 1.36
CA THR A 37 -1.60 1.69 1.78
C THR A 37 -0.22 1.43 1.13
N ALA A 38 0.00 1.94 -0.09
CA ALA A 38 1.14 1.58 -0.93
C ALA A 38 2.54 2.05 -0.46
N PRO A 39 2.66 3.06 0.45
CA PRO A 39 3.91 3.40 1.12
C PRO A 39 3.89 3.19 2.65
N GLN A 40 3.06 2.25 3.16
CA GLN A 40 2.96 1.97 4.60
C GLN A 40 4.28 1.43 5.18
N ASN A 41 4.98 0.56 4.44
CA ASN A 41 6.22 -0.03 4.94
C ASN A 41 7.35 1.00 4.95
N PHE A 42 7.48 1.81 3.90
CA PHE A 42 8.39 2.96 3.88
C PHE A 42 8.17 3.90 5.08
N LEU A 43 6.92 4.23 5.40
CA LEU A 43 6.59 5.09 6.53
C LEU A 43 7.12 4.52 7.86
N ARG A 44 6.82 3.25 8.15
CA ARG A 44 7.27 2.58 9.38
C ARG A 44 8.80 2.63 9.49
N GLU A 45 9.51 2.25 8.43
CA GLU A 45 10.97 2.20 8.43
C GLU A 45 11.61 3.60 8.48
N ASP A 46 11.09 4.63 7.81
CA ASP A 46 11.63 5.99 7.96
C ASP A 46 11.49 6.52 9.40
N LEU A 47 10.39 6.20 10.10
CA LEU A 47 10.23 6.57 11.51
C LEU A 47 11.26 5.87 12.40
N THR A 48 11.39 4.55 12.31
CA THR A 48 12.33 3.78 13.14
C THR A 48 13.80 4.07 12.82
N ILE A 49 14.14 4.24 11.54
CA ILE A 49 15.51 4.53 11.07
C ILE A 49 15.89 5.98 11.33
N ARG A 50 15.04 6.96 10.99
CA ARG A 50 15.40 8.38 10.96
C ARG A 50 14.99 9.13 12.23
N VAL A 51 13.76 8.95 12.69
CA VAL A 51 13.15 9.76 13.77
C VAL A 51 13.47 9.24 15.17
N CYS A 52 13.30 7.94 15.41
CA CYS A 52 13.39 7.31 16.72
C CYS A 52 14.82 7.15 17.25
N ASP A 53 15.05 7.43 18.54
CA ASP A 53 16.33 7.22 19.19
C ASP A 53 16.51 5.74 19.60
N PRO A 54 17.49 5.00 19.02
CA PRO A 54 17.68 3.58 19.34
C PRO A 54 18.36 3.34 20.69
N SER A 55 18.62 4.38 21.49
CA SER A 55 19.05 4.25 22.89
C SER A 55 17.89 4.13 23.89
N ASP A 56 16.66 4.43 23.45
CA ASP A 56 15.41 4.17 24.16
C ASP A 56 14.59 3.08 23.42
N PRO A 57 13.59 2.45 24.06
CA PRO A 57 12.71 1.48 23.40
C PRO A 57 11.92 2.10 22.23
N ILE A 58 12.04 1.48 21.05
CA ILE A 58 11.22 1.74 19.88
C ILE A 58 10.14 0.66 19.85
N GLN A 59 8.86 1.04 19.85
CA GLN A 59 7.74 0.11 19.90
C GLN A 59 6.90 0.19 18.62
N VAL A 60 6.64 -0.95 18.00
CA VAL A 60 5.80 -1.09 16.81
C VAL A 60 4.61 -1.97 17.16
N PHE A 61 3.41 -1.44 16.97
CA PHE A 61 2.14 -2.13 17.16
C PHE A 61 1.44 -2.27 15.81
N VAL A 62 0.89 -3.44 15.52
CA VAL A 62 0.07 -3.71 14.33
C VAL A 62 -1.23 -4.39 14.72
N ASP A 63 -2.25 -4.31 13.86
CA ASP A 63 -3.48 -5.09 14.01
C ASP A 63 -3.24 -6.59 13.73
N GLU A 64 -2.55 -6.91 12.62
CA GLU A 64 -2.20 -8.27 12.21
C GLU A 64 -0.81 -8.34 11.56
N VAL A 65 -0.06 -9.42 11.82
CA VAL A 65 1.26 -9.70 11.22
C VAL A 65 1.13 -10.61 9.99
N GLU A 66 0.86 -10.01 8.81
CA GLU A 66 0.83 -10.71 7.51
C GLU A 66 2.11 -11.53 7.27
N SER A 67 3.30 -10.97 7.58
CA SER A 67 4.55 -11.73 7.59
C SER A 67 5.64 -11.10 8.45
N LEU A 68 6.28 -11.91 9.30
CA LEU A 68 7.38 -11.50 10.16
C LEU A 68 8.56 -10.88 9.38
N PRO A 69 9.24 -9.86 9.93
CA PRO A 69 10.53 -9.40 9.43
C PRO A 69 11.60 -10.49 9.62
N SER A 70 12.75 -10.34 8.96
CA SER A 70 13.87 -11.24 9.20
C SER A 70 14.57 -10.96 10.54
N GLU A 71 14.93 -12.03 11.25
CA GLU A 71 15.83 -11.96 12.42
C GLU A 71 17.26 -11.54 12.03
N THR A 72 17.63 -11.64 10.75
CA THR A 72 18.89 -11.11 10.21
C THR A 72 18.68 -9.71 9.61
N PRO A 73 19.50 -8.70 10.01
CA PRO A 73 19.50 -7.38 9.39
C PRO A 73 19.53 -7.45 7.86
N GLY A 74 18.60 -6.73 7.22
CA GLY A 74 18.45 -6.68 5.75
C GLY A 74 17.67 -7.83 5.11
N GLY A 75 17.37 -8.93 5.81
CA GLY A 75 16.70 -10.12 5.26
C GLY A 75 15.21 -9.98 4.90
N GLY A 76 14.70 -8.75 4.76
CA GLY A 76 13.30 -8.45 4.46
C GLY A 76 12.50 -7.90 5.65
N ILE A 77 11.53 -7.05 5.32
CA ILE A 77 10.70 -6.27 6.25
C ILE A 77 9.53 -7.02 6.88
N LEU A 78 8.95 -6.42 7.92
CA LEU A 78 7.61 -6.72 8.41
C LEU A 78 6.59 -6.33 7.32
N ASN A 79 5.63 -7.21 7.09
CA ASN A 79 4.35 -6.87 6.47
C ASN A 79 3.24 -7.08 7.52
N GLN A 80 2.21 -6.24 7.45
CA GLN A 80 1.13 -6.15 8.43
C GLN A 80 -0.13 -5.61 7.77
N GLY A 81 -1.27 -5.80 8.45
CA GLY A 81 -2.58 -5.33 8.03
C GLY A 81 -2.75 -3.81 8.00
N ASP A 82 -3.99 -3.37 8.19
CA ASP A 82 -4.41 -2.01 7.85
C ASP A 82 -3.93 -0.93 8.84
N HIS A 83 -3.44 -1.33 10.01
CA HIS A 83 -3.05 -0.41 11.08
C HIS A 83 -1.62 -0.63 11.56
N VAL A 84 -0.84 0.45 11.67
CA VAL A 84 0.49 0.42 12.32
C VAL A 84 0.70 1.65 13.18
N VAL A 85 1.26 1.46 14.37
CA VAL A 85 1.62 2.53 15.32
C VAL A 85 3.09 2.40 15.69
N VAL A 86 3.86 3.47 15.50
CA VAL A 86 5.28 3.53 15.92
C VAL A 86 5.40 4.53 17.07
N ARG A 87 5.91 4.09 18.23
CA ARG A 87 6.24 4.95 19.37
C ARG A 87 7.72 4.91 19.70
N CYS A 88 8.29 6.06 20.01
CA CYS A 88 9.67 6.17 20.48
C CYS A 88 9.95 7.54 21.13
N THR A 89 11.07 7.64 21.86
CA THR A 89 11.74 8.94 22.05
C THR A 89 12.31 9.38 20.70
N VAL A 90 12.09 10.63 20.31
CA VAL A 90 12.73 11.23 19.12
C VAL A 90 14.20 11.54 19.41
N LYS A 91 15.10 11.25 18.45
CA LYS A 91 16.55 11.52 18.59
C LYS A 91 16.86 12.92 19.09
N GLY A 92 17.77 13.02 20.06
CA GLY A 92 18.28 14.30 20.57
C GLY A 92 19.02 15.18 19.55
N SER A 93 19.23 14.69 18.32
CA SER A 93 19.76 15.45 17.19
C SER A 93 18.74 16.33 16.47
N PHE A 94 17.43 16.12 16.67
CA PHE A 94 16.39 16.98 16.08
C PHE A 94 16.25 18.31 16.83
N PRO A 95 15.81 19.39 16.17
CA PRO A 95 15.57 20.67 16.83
C PRO A 95 14.56 20.56 17.97
N ALA A 96 14.75 21.36 19.03
CA ALA A 96 13.72 21.55 20.04
C ALA A 96 12.50 22.27 19.41
N PRO A 97 11.26 21.91 19.80
CA PRO A 97 10.90 21.03 20.91
C PRO A 97 10.84 19.53 20.58
N MET A 98 11.11 19.12 19.34
CA MET A 98 10.93 17.74 18.88
C MET A 98 12.03 16.78 19.37
N GLY A 99 13.29 17.20 19.39
CA GLY A 99 14.39 16.36 19.88
C GLY A 99 14.24 15.99 21.36
N GLY A 100 14.18 14.69 21.66
CA GLY A 100 13.94 14.15 23.00
C GLY A 100 12.46 14.09 23.42
N ALA A 101 11.51 14.32 22.51
CA ALA A 101 10.09 14.16 22.78
C ALA A 101 9.65 12.68 22.69
N ASP A 102 8.75 12.25 23.59
CA ASP A 102 7.98 11.01 23.41
C ASP A 102 6.90 11.24 22.36
N LEU A 103 6.96 10.46 21.28
CA LEU A 103 6.13 10.58 20.09
C LEU A 103 5.56 9.21 19.71
N ALA A 104 4.25 9.17 19.45
CA ALA A 104 3.62 8.08 18.71
C ALA A 104 3.07 8.59 17.36
N VAL A 105 3.24 7.79 16.30
CA VAL A 105 2.66 8.04 14.98
C VAL A 105 1.75 6.87 14.64
N TYR A 106 0.46 7.15 14.47
CA TYR A 106 -0.57 6.18 14.12
C TYR A 106 -0.84 6.29 12.61
N LYS A 107 -0.79 5.16 11.89
CA LYS A 107 -1.11 5.06 10.45
C LYS A 107 -2.29 4.11 10.25
N TYR A 108 -3.26 4.56 9.47
CA TYR A 108 -4.31 3.73 8.89
C TYR A 108 -4.15 3.68 7.36
N ASN A 109 -4.40 2.52 6.77
CA ASN A 109 -4.33 2.23 5.35
C ASN A 109 -5.64 2.51 4.62
N GLY A 110 -5.55 2.87 3.35
CA GLY A 110 -6.73 2.97 2.50
C GLY A 110 -6.46 3.56 1.13
N GLY A 111 -7.53 4.02 0.50
CA GLY A 111 -7.46 4.87 -0.69
C GLY A 111 -6.76 6.20 -0.35
N SER A 112 -6.00 6.74 -1.30
CA SER A 112 -5.33 8.03 -1.13
C SER A 112 -6.28 9.18 -0.79
N SER A 113 -7.54 9.10 -1.22
CA SER A 113 -8.62 9.99 -0.82
C SER A 113 -8.81 10.08 0.70
N THR A 114 -8.56 9.01 1.48
CA THR A 114 -8.63 9.06 2.97
C THR A 114 -7.47 9.84 3.59
N GLY A 115 -6.38 10.05 2.83
CA GLY A 115 -5.26 10.93 3.19
C GLY A 115 -5.41 12.36 2.69
N VAL A 116 -6.50 12.70 1.99
CA VAL A 116 -6.75 14.04 1.42
C VAL A 116 -8.06 14.62 1.95
N ALA A 117 -9.19 13.94 1.72
CA ALA A 117 -10.51 14.50 2.02
C ALA A 117 -10.75 14.75 3.52
N PRO A 118 -10.51 13.79 4.44
CA PRO A 118 -10.70 14.02 5.88
C PRO A 118 -9.64 14.97 6.47
N VAL A 119 -8.49 15.10 5.81
CA VAL A 119 -7.48 16.11 6.17
C VAL A 119 -7.96 17.50 5.73
N SER A 120 -8.66 17.63 4.59
CA SER A 120 -9.24 18.91 4.15
C SER A 120 -10.47 19.34 4.97
N ASP A 121 -11.39 18.44 5.28
CA ASP A 121 -12.60 18.72 6.08
C ASP A 121 -12.73 17.72 7.26
N PRO A 122 -12.43 18.12 8.51
CA PRO A 122 -12.59 17.27 9.68
C PRO A 122 -14.05 17.21 10.17
N ASP A 123 -14.79 18.31 10.00
CA ASP A 123 -16.05 18.61 10.70
C ASP A 123 -17.29 18.41 9.82
N GLY A 124 -17.11 18.25 8.51
CA GLY A 124 -18.16 18.22 7.50
C GLY A 124 -18.24 16.94 6.66
N ALA A 125 -19.47 16.46 6.54
CA ALA A 125 -20.08 15.69 5.44
C ALA A 125 -19.46 14.38 4.88
N SER A 126 -18.14 14.16 4.93
CA SER A 126 -17.50 13.02 4.24
C SER A 126 -17.73 11.68 4.98
N PRO A 127 -18.39 10.69 4.37
CA PRO A 127 -18.38 9.32 4.88
C PRO A 127 -17.05 8.65 4.53
N GLY A 128 -16.45 8.00 5.52
CA GLY A 128 -15.21 7.24 5.39
C GLY A 128 -14.75 6.79 6.77
N ASN A 129 -14.29 5.54 6.89
CA ASN A 129 -13.92 4.98 8.18
C ASN A 129 -12.71 5.72 8.76
N LYS A 130 -12.95 6.46 9.84
CA LYS A 130 -11.94 7.25 10.58
C LYS A 130 -11.16 6.34 11.54
N ILE A 131 -10.82 5.11 11.16
CA ILE A 131 -10.38 4.07 12.09
C ILE A 131 -8.88 4.08 12.35
N TYR A 132 -8.49 3.87 13.61
CA TYR A 132 -7.10 3.76 14.06
C TYR A 132 -6.98 2.76 15.22
N LEU A 133 -5.80 2.16 15.35
CA LEU A 133 -5.49 1.18 16.39
C LEU A 133 -5.13 1.83 17.73
N ASP A 134 -5.92 1.53 18.76
CA ASP A 134 -5.80 1.97 20.15
C ASP A 134 -4.73 1.17 20.92
N ALA A 135 -3.52 1.19 20.37
CA ALA A 135 -2.42 0.33 20.78
C ALA A 135 -2.03 0.49 22.26
N SER A 136 -1.71 -0.62 22.92
CA SER A 136 -0.95 -0.61 24.18
C SER A 136 -0.29 -1.95 24.48
N VAL A 137 0.85 -1.92 25.20
CA VAL A 137 1.58 -3.11 25.70
C VAL A 137 0.72 -3.98 26.66
N ALA A 138 -0.44 -3.48 27.10
CA ALA A 138 -1.39 -4.21 27.94
C ALA A 138 -2.62 -4.76 27.18
N GLY A 139 -2.81 -4.35 25.92
CA GLY A 139 -3.90 -4.81 25.04
C GLY A 139 -3.43 -5.59 23.81
N CYS A 140 -2.13 -5.63 23.55
CA CYS A 140 -1.51 -6.31 22.42
C CYS A 140 -0.49 -7.36 22.88
N ASP A 141 -0.42 -8.49 22.19
CA ASP A 141 0.52 -9.57 22.49
C ASP A 141 1.91 -9.28 21.89
N ALA A 142 2.97 -9.69 22.58
CA ALA A 142 4.35 -9.44 22.14
C ALA A 142 4.79 -10.52 21.12
N VAL A 143 5.22 -10.08 19.93
CA VAL A 143 5.55 -10.99 18.83
C VAL A 143 7.00 -11.46 18.95
N THR A 144 7.20 -12.69 19.43
CA THR A 144 8.54 -13.20 19.76
C THR A 144 9.29 -13.82 18.59
N ASN A 145 10.60 -13.53 18.50
CA ASN A 145 11.58 -14.15 17.61
C ASN A 145 12.05 -15.54 18.12
N SER A 146 12.92 -16.22 17.37
CA SER A 146 13.47 -17.53 17.74
C SER A 146 14.38 -17.52 18.98
N GLN A 147 14.85 -16.34 19.38
CA GLN A 147 15.65 -16.10 20.58
C GLN A 147 14.76 -16.01 21.85
N GLY A 148 13.47 -15.77 21.69
CA GLY A 148 12.47 -15.72 22.77
C GLY A 148 12.24 -14.33 23.36
N ASP A 149 12.67 -13.27 22.68
CA ASP A 149 12.31 -11.88 22.97
C ASP A 149 11.52 -11.29 21.77
N ASN A 150 11.00 -10.06 21.89
CA ASN A 150 10.21 -9.42 20.83
C ASN A 150 11.00 -8.33 20.06
N ALA A 151 12.34 -8.38 20.08
CA ALA A 151 13.17 -7.42 19.37
C ALA A 151 13.43 -7.85 17.92
N TRP A 152 13.02 -7.01 16.96
CA TRP A 152 13.19 -7.26 15.53
C TRP A 152 14.10 -6.21 14.85
N PRO A 153 15.01 -6.60 13.95
CA PRO A 153 15.99 -5.68 13.35
C PRO A 153 15.37 -4.51 12.55
N ILE A 154 15.92 -3.31 12.74
CA ILE A 154 15.67 -2.13 11.91
C ILE A 154 16.65 -2.15 10.72
N GLY A 155 16.22 -2.75 9.61
CA GLY A 155 16.97 -2.86 8.36
C GLY A 155 18.42 -3.31 8.54
N LEU A 156 19.38 -2.57 7.97
CA LEU A 156 20.82 -2.79 8.16
C LEU A 156 21.43 -1.97 9.31
N THR A 157 20.62 -1.29 10.13
CA THR A 157 21.14 -0.28 11.09
C THR A 157 21.81 -0.86 12.33
N GLY A 158 21.61 -2.16 12.61
CA GLY A 158 22.08 -2.82 13.83
C GLY A 158 21.25 -2.52 15.09
N ASN A 159 20.18 -1.72 14.96
CA ASN A 159 19.20 -1.45 16.02
C ASN A 159 17.97 -2.35 15.84
N SER A 160 17.03 -2.32 16.80
CA SER A 160 15.79 -3.10 16.78
C SER A 160 14.59 -2.32 17.32
N TYR A 161 13.38 -2.83 17.04
CA TYR A 161 12.13 -2.41 17.71
C TYR A 161 11.47 -3.59 18.42
N GLU A 162 10.70 -3.28 19.46
CA GLU A 162 9.77 -4.19 20.13
C GLU A 162 8.49 -4.32 19.28
N LEU A 163 8.16 -5.53 18.80
CA LEU A 163 6.96 -5.79 18.00
C LEU A 163 5.80 -6.31 18.86
N TYR A 164 4.60 -5.82 18.57
CA TYR A 164 3.33 -6.18 19.18
C TYR A 164 2.22 -6.35 18.15
N GLU A 165 1.33 -7.33 18.37
CA GLU A 165 0.16 -7.63 17.54
C GLU A 165 -1.12 -7.47 18.36
N CYS A 166 -2.11 -6.77 17.80
CA CYS A 166 -3.24 -6.21 18.55
C CYS A 166 -4.59 -6.79 18.06
N THR A 167 -4.73 -8.11 18.11
CA THR A 167 -5.85 -8.87 17.49
C THR A 167 -7.25 -8.64 18.10
N ASP A 168 -7.41 -7.81 19.13
CA ASP A 168 -8.74 -7.44 19.64
C ASP A 168 -9.37 -6.33 18.76
N PRO A 169 -10.43 -6.62 17.97
CA PRO A 169 -11.08 -5.60 17.15
C PRO A 169 -11.74 -4.49 17.99
N SER A 170 -11.91 -4.67 19.30
CA SER A 170 -12.35 -3.59 20.18
C SER A 170 -11.32 -2.44 20.26
N LEU A 171 -10.05 -2.68 19.92
CA LEU A 171 -8.99 -1.66 19.85
C LEU A 171 -9.10 -0.76 18.61
N ILE A 172 -9.97 -1.05 17.64
CA ILE A 172 -10.16 -0.17 16.48
C ILE A 172 -11.13 0.97 16.83
N LYS A 173 -10.67 2.23 16.78
CA LYS A 173 -11.41 3.42 17.25
C LYS A 173 -11.53 4.50 16.18
N ASN A 174 -12.60 5.29 16.27
CA ASN A 174 -12.81 6.45 15.40
C ASN A 174 -12.00 7.67 15.86
N GLN A 175 -11.17 8.19 14.97
CA GLN A 175 -10.30 9.35 15.13
C GLN A 175 -10.00 10.05 13.78
N ASP A 176 -10.07 11.38 13.74
CA ASP A 176 -9.65 12.20 12.59
C ASP A 176 -8.15 12.09 12.28
N PRO A 177 -7.73 12.05 11.01
CA PRO A 177 -6.33 12.27 10.64
C PRO A 177 -5.90 13.73 10.88
N ASP A 178 -4.73 13.89 11.48
CA ASP A 178 -3.97 15.15 11.55
C ASP A 178 -3.29 15.47 10.20
N ALA A 179 -2.86 14.42 9.49
CA ALA A 179 -2.16 14.47 8.22
C ALA A 179 -2.50 13.25 7.34
N GLY A 180 -1.96 13.20 6.11
CA GLY A 180 -2.13 12.05 5.24
C GLY A 180 -1.07 11.92 4.14
N ILE A 181 -1.03 10.71 3.57
CA ILE A 181 -0.18 10.34 2.43
C ILE A 181 -1.05 9.97 1.23
N SER A 182 -0.62 10.36 0.04
CA SER A 182 -1.18 9.88 -1.23
C SER A 182 -0.04 9.43 -2.16
N ASP A 183 -0.34 8.51 -3.10
CA ASP A 183 0.63 7.99 -4.08
C ASP A 183 1.01 9.04 -5.15
N ILE A 184 0.17 10.06 -5.27
CA ILE A 184 0.25 11.23 -6.17
C ILE A 184 -0.37 12.44 -5.46
N GLU A 185 -0.18 13.67 -5.94
CA GLU A 185 -0.88 14.83 -5.37
C GLU A 185 -2.41 14.83 -5.57
N PRO A 186 -3.17 15.68 -4.84
CA PRO A 186 -4.64 15.74 -4.98
C PRO A 186 -5.17 16.07 -6.39
N ALA A 187 -4.40 16.81 -7.21
CA ALA A 187 -4.89 17.43 -8.43
C ALA A 187 -5.39 16.46 -9.54
N PRO A 188 -4.82 15.25 -9.74
CA PRO A 188 -5.33 14.28 -10.73
C PRO A 188 -6.54 13.46 -10.27
N PHE A 189 -7.02 13.60 -9.02
CA PHE A 189 -8.30 13.02 -8.61
C PHE A 189 -9.46 13.86 -9.14
N VAL A 190 -9.77 13.64 -10.42
CA VAL A 190 -10.86 14.30 -11.17
C VAL A 190 -11.73 13.27 -11.90
N GLY A 191 -12.95 13.66 -12.26
CA GLY A 191 -13.86 12.81 -13.04
C GLY A 191 -14.17 11.49 -12.32
N PRO A 192 -14.06 10.32 -12.97
CA PRO A 192 -14.32 9.01 -12.34
C PRO A 192 -13.46 8.72 -11.11
N LEU A 193 -12.20 9.18 -11.08
CA LEU A 193 -11.29 8.89 -9.98
C LEU A 193 -11.57 9.67 -8.70
N ALA A 194 -12.35 10.74 -8.78
CA ALA A 194 -12.73 11.57 -7.65
C ALA A 194 -13.90 11.01 -6.82
N LEU A 195 -14.37 9.79 -7.13
CA LEU A 195 -15.56 9.19 -6.53
C LEU A 195 -15.19 8.20 -5.41
N SER A 196 -15.06 8.67 -4.17
CA SER A 196 -15.02 7.76 -2.99
C SER A 196 -15.59 8.39 -1.70
N ALA A 197 -16.61 9.24 -1.79
CA ALA A 197 -17.29 9.86 -0.64
C ALA A 197 -18.84 9.76 -0.74
N GLY A 198 -19.35 8.86 -1.59
CA GLY A 198 -20.78 8.63 -1.77
C GLY A 198 -21.10 7.80 -3.01
N THR A 199 -22.23 7.08 -2.98
CA THR A 199 -22.79 6.35 -4.12
C THR A 199 -23.67 7.27 -4.97
N GLU A 200 -23.43 7.33 -6.28
CA GLU A 200 -24.33 7.98 -7.24
C GLU A 200 -24.71 6.99 -8.37
N PRO A 201 -25.92 7.09 -8.96
CA PRO A 201 -26.48 6.03 -9.77
C PRO A 201 -25.99 6.02 -11.24
N LEU A 202 -26.02 4.82 -11.83
CA LEU A 202 -25.74 4.56 -13.24
C LEU A 202 -26.52 5.50 -14.18
N GLY A 203 -25.79 6.22 -15.04
CA GLY A 203 -26.35 6.99 -16.16
C GLY A 203 -26.25 8.52 -16.05
N VAL A 204 -25.71 9.08 -14.96
CA VAL A 204 -25.46 10.52 -14.81
C VAL A 204 -24.09 10.90 -15.39
N ALA A 205 -23.96 12.11 -15.95
CA ALA A 205 -22.70 12.58 -16.53
C ALA A 205 -21.62 12.78 -15.45
N GLN A 206 -20.45 12.17 -15.66
CA GLN A 206 -19.38 12.03 -14.65
C GLN A 206 -18.73 13.37 -14.26
N ARG A 207 -19.28 14.05 -13.25
CA ARG A 207 -18.60 15.07 -12.46
C ARG A 207 -18.95 14.89 -10.97
N PRO A 208 -17.96 14.84 -10.07
CA PRO A 208 -18.18 15.02 -8.64
C PRO A 208 -18.86 16.36 -8.34
N THR A 209 -19.56 16.44 -7.21
CA THR A 209 -20.10 17.69 -6.66
C THR A 209 -19.05 18.52 -5.92
N GLN A 210 -17.90 17.93 -5.55
CA GLN A 210 -16.72 18.60 -5.03
C GLN A 210 -15.46 18.01 -5.68
N GLU A 211 -14.52 18.86 -6.09
CA GLU A 211 -13.12 18.45 -6.29
C GLU A 211 -12.51 18.19 -4.90
N PHE A 212 -11.62 17.21 -4.74
CA PHE A 212 -11.04 16.78 -3.45
C PHE A 212 -10.15 17.85 -2.75
N GLU A 213 -10.18 19.10 -3.19
CA GLU A 213 -9.07 20.03 -3.02
C GLU A 213 -9.57 21.43 -2.59
N ASP A 214 -9.85 21.60 -1.30
CA ASP A 214 -9.82 22.95 -0.70
C ASP A 214 -8.36 23.43 -0.60
N LYS A 215 -7.92 24.04 -1.72
CA LYS A 215 -6.60 24.64 -1.93
C LYS A 215 -6.21 25.69 -0.89
N GLY A 216 -7.13 26.16 -0.05
CA GLY A 216 -6.84 27.14 0.99
C GLY A 216 -6.18 26.57 2.25
N ASN A 217 -6.44 25.30 2.58
CA ASN A 217 -6.27 24.78 3.95
C ASN A 217 -5.32 23.59 4.10
N LEU A 218 -4.84 22.99 3.00
CA LEU A 218 -3.80 21.96 3.01
C LEU A 218 -2.43 22.56 2.66
N ASP A 219 -1.39 22.23 3.44
CA ASP A 219 -0.02 22.36 2.94
C ASP A 219 0.40 21.02 2.30
N ILE A 220 0.70 21.03 1.00
CA ILE A 220 1.00 19.84 0.20
C ILE A 220 2.48 19.88 -0.21
N LYS A 221 3.20 18.77 -0.01
CA LYS A 221 4.63 18.63 -0.28
C LYS A 221 4.95 17.32 -1.01
N PRO A 222 6.01 17.28 -1.84
CA PRO A 222 6.51 16.05 -2.43
C PRO A 222 7.28 15.21 -1.40
N GLY A 223 6.96 13.93 -1.32
CA GLY A 223 7.77 12.89 -0.70
C GLY A 223 8.70 12.20 -1.71
N PRO A 224 9.22 11.00 -1.40
CA PRO A 224 10.01 10.20 -2.34
C PRO A 224 9.15 9.63 -3.48
N GLY A 225 9.81 9.22 -4.56
CA GLY A 225 9.22 8.56 -5.72
C GLY A 225 9.10 7.07 -5.51
N LEU A 226 7.87 6.55 -5.38
CA LEU A 226 7.58 5.13 -5.28
C LEU A 226 7.56 4.49 -6.67
N LEU A 227 8.25 3.36 -6.82
CA LEU A 227 8.16 2.49 -7.99
C LEU A 227 6.86 1.67 -7.94
N PHE A 228 6.11 1.71 -9.03
CA PHE A 228 4.97 0.85 -9.28
C PHE A 228 5.27 -0.13 -10.43
N GLY A 229 4.49 -1.20 -10.53
CA GLY A 229 4.69 -2.20 -11.57
C GLY A 229 3.40 -2.90 -11.98
N THR A 230 3.33 -3.31 -13.24
CA THR A 230 2.32 -4.26 -13.70
C THR A 230 2.66 -5.64 -13.15
N ALA A 231 1.68 -6.28 -12.51
CA ALA A 231 1.79 -7.60 -11.92
C ALA A 231 0.94 -8.61 -12.71
N VAL A 232 1.37 -9.86 -12.76
CA VAL A 232 0.58 -10.99 -13.27
C VAL A 232 0.66 -12.17 -12.31
N THR A 233 -0.39 -12.98 -12.26
CA THR A 233 -0.42 -14.22 -11.47
C THR A 233 0.68 -15.18 -11.90
N LEU A 234 1.23 -15.97 -10.96
CA LEU A 234 2.36 -16.89 -11.20
C LEU A 234 2.19 -17.84 -12.42
N PRO A 235 1.00 -18.44 -12.68
CA PRO A 235 0.81 -19.29 -13.86
C PRO A 235 0.91 -18.52 -15.19
N MET A 236 0.51 -17.24 -15.20
CA MET A 236 0.63 -16.36 -16.37
C MET A 236 2.08 -15.89 -16.54
N TYR A 237 2.79 -15.65 -15.43
CA TYR A 237 4.21 -15.33 -15.46
C TYR A 237 5.04 -16.48 -16.07
N ASP A 238 4.80 -17.72 -15.64
CA ASP A 238 5.58 -18.86 -16.10
C ASP A 238 5.36 -19.19 -17.60
N ASP A 239 4.16 -19.02 -18.13
CA ASP A 239 3.87 -19.12 -19.57
C ASP A 239 4.49 -17.94 -20.36
N LEU A 240 4.50 -16.73 -19.80
CA LEU A 240 5.21 -15.58 -20.40
C LEU A 240 6.72 -15.79 -20.42
N VAL A 241 7.31 -16.34 -19.36
CA VAL A 241 8.74 -16.71 -19.28
C VAL A 241 9.08 -17.79 -20.31
N GLU A 242 8.33 -18.89 -20.33
CA GLU A 242 8.60 -20.01 -21.24
C GLU A 242 8.37 -19.63 -22.70
N SER A 243 7.31 -18.90 -23.04
CA SER A 243 7.06 -18.45 -24.41
C SER A 243 8.14 -17.47 -24.91
N GLN A 244 8.57 -16.52 -24.09
CA GLN A 244 9.59 -15.53 -24.47
C GLN A 244 11.01 -16.12 -24.51
N ALA A 245 11.33 -17.10 -23.67
CA ALA A 245 12.56 -17.88 -23.79
C ALA A 245 12.60 -18.69 -25.08
N ASN A 246 11.53 -19.45 -25.38
CA ASN A 246 11.42 -20.25 -26.61
C ASN A 246 11.42 -19.38 -27.89
N ALA A 247 10.95 -18.13 -27.81
CA ALA A 247 11.01 -17.15 -28.89
C ALA A 247 12.39 -16.47 -29.06
N GLY A 248 13.33 -16.69 -28.14
CA GLY A 248 14.63 -16.00 -28.13
C GLY A 248 14.53 -14.51 -27.78
N MET A 249 13.49 -14.10 -27.05
CA MET A 249 13.29 -12.73 -26.58
C MET A 249 13.96 -12.47 -25.22
N LEU A 250 14.16 -13.51 -24.41
CA LEU A 250 14.93 -13.44 -23.17
C LEU A 250 16.44 -13.68 -23.44
N PRO A 251 17.35 -13.19 -22.58
CA PRO A 251 18.79 -13.43 -22.68
C PRO A 251 19.13 -14.93 -22.75
N ALA A 252 20.22 -15.30 -23.45
CA ALA A 252 20.58 -16.70 -23.66
C ALA A 252 21.06 -17.44 -22.38
N ASP A 253 21.41 -16.69 -21.34
CA ASP A 253 21.71 -17.12 -19.97
C ASP A 253 20.46 -17.18 -19.06
N CYS A 254 19.29 -16.80 -19.58
CA CYS A 254 18.01 -17.23 -19.04
C CYS A 254 17.68 -18.64 -19.56
N ALA A 255 18.34 -19.66 -19.01
CA ALA A 255 18.21 -21.06 -19.41
C ALA A 255 16.93 -21.74 -18.85
N VAL A 256 15.82 -21.00 -18.80
CA VAL A 256 14.54 -21.46 -18.23
C VAL A 256 13.93 -22.58 -19.07
N THR A 257 13.74 -23.72 -18.43
CA THR A 257 13.13 -24.92 -19.01
C THR A 257 12.06 -25.48 -18.06
N GLN A 258 11.27 -26.43 -18.54
CA GLN A 258 10.34 -27.19 -17.70
C GLN A 258 11.14 -28.04 -16.69
N GLY A 259 11.33 -27.50 -15.49
CA GLY A 259 12.19 -28.06 -14.44
C GLY A 259 13.17 -27.06 -13.80
N SER A 260 13.36 -25.87 -14.37
CA SER A 260 14.09 -24.78 -13.71
C SER A 260 13.42 -24.34 -12.41
N THR A 261 14.24 -23.94 -11.44
CA THR A 261 13.80 -23.46 -10.12
C THR A 261 12.99 -22.16 -10.21
N ARG A 262 12.24 -21.86 -9.15
CA ARG A 262 11.53 -20.57 -8.98
C ARG A 262 12.51 -19.40 -9.02
N ALA A 263 13.67 -19.57 -8.39
CA ALA A 263 14.78 -18.62 -8.35
C ALA A 263 15.29 -18.23 -9.75
N GLU A 264 15.66 -19.22 -10.56
CA GLU A 264 16.12 -19.01 -11.95
C GLU A 264 15.05 -18.32 -12.82
N ARG A 265 13.77 -18.49 -12.52
CA ARG A 265 12.65 -17.86 -13.25
C ARG A 265 12.37 -16.42 -12.78
N ASP A 266 12.58 -16.12 -11.50
CA ASP A 266 12.30 -14.82 -10.89
C ASP A 266 13.45 -13.79 -11.01
N ALA A 267 14.65 -14.25 -11.39
CA ALA A 267 15.79 -13.41 -11.73
C ALA A 267 15.45 -12.34 -12.78
N VAL A 268 15.94 -11.10 -12.62
CA VAL A 268 15.60 -9.97 -13.51
C VAL A 268 15.91 -10.26 -14.97
N ARG A 269 17.00 -10.99 -15.27
CA ARG A 269 17.33 -11.38 -16.64
C ARG A 269 16.21 -12.20 -17.29
N CYS A 270 15.56 -13.08 -16.52
CA CYS A 270 14.46 -13.94 -16.95
C CYS A 270 13.07 -13.32 -16.87
N MET A 271 12.88 -12.24 -16.09
CA MET A 271 11.59 -11.56 -15.98
C MET A 271 10.99 -11.26 -17.39
N PRO A 272 9.77 -11.70 -17.71
CA PRO A 272 9.20 -11.54 -19.03
C PRO A 272 8.72 -10.10 -19.25
N SER A 273 8.52 -9.72 -20.50
CA SER A 273 8.00 -8.39 -20.86
C SER A 273 6.54 -8.45 -21.30
N LEU A 274 5.80 -7.35 -21.11
CA LEU A 274 4.54 -7.06 -21.78
C LEU A 274 4.61 -5.70 -22.50
N PRO A 275 3.98 -5.55 -23.68
CA PRO A 275 3.84 -4.24 -24.31
C PRO A 275 2.95 -3.31 -23.47
N SER A 276 3.34 -2.04 -23.27
CA SER A 276 2.48 -1.05 -22.60
C SER A 276 1.13 -0.88 -23.30
N ALA A 277 1.12 -0.97 -24.64
CA ALA A 277 -0.09 -0.98 -25.45
C ALA A 277 -1.00 -2.20 -25.18
N PHE A 278 -0.44 -3.37 -24.87
CA PHE A 278 -1.20 -4.57 -24.51
C PHE A 278 -1.81 -4.41 -23.12
N ILE A 279 -1.03 -3.96 -22.14
CA ILE A 279 -1.49 -3.64 -20.78
C ILE A 279 -2.66 -2.63 -20.85
N LYS A 280 -2.52 -1.56 -21.64
CA LYS A 280 -3.58 -0.60 -21.92
C LYS A 280 -4.83 -1.27 -22.50
N SER A 281 -4.70 -2.11 -23.53
CA SER A 281 -5.84 -2.82 -24.14
C SER A 281 -6.50 -3.82 -23.18
N VAL A 282 -5.77 -4.43 -22.26
CA VAL A 282 -6.31 -5.31 -21.21
C VAL A 282 -7.16 -4.50 -20.23
N PHE A 283 -6.63 -3.41 -19.65
CA PHE A 283 -7.38 -2.59 -18.67
C PHE A 283 -8.51 -1.74 -19.27
N LEU A 284 -8.46 -1.46 -20.58
CA LEU A 284 -9.61 -0.94 -21.35
C LEU A 284 -10.65 -2.04 -21.70
N GLY A 285 -10.40 -3.30 -21.31
CA GLY A 285 -11.29 -4.44 -21.58
C GLY A 285 -11.44 -4.78 -23.05
N GLN A 286 -10.46 -4.43 -23.89
CA GLN A 286 -10.43 -4.77 -25.32
C GLN A 286 -10.02 -6.24 -25.53
N VAL A 287 -9.13 -6.75 -24.66
CA VAL A 287 -8.89 -8.19 -24.51
C VAL A 287 -10.07 -8.78 -23.74
N LYS A 288 -10.74 -9.77 -24.33
CA LYS A 288 -11.88 -10.49 -23.72
C LYS A 288 -11.56 -11.93 -23.33
N SER A 289 -10.50 -12.49 -23.88
CA SER A 289 -10.01 -13.82 -23.51
C SER A 289 -8.48 -13.87 -23.60
N TRP A 290 -7.84 -14.56 -22.66
CA TRP A 290 -6.39 -14.81 -22.68
C TRP A 290 -5.97 -15.74 -23.81
N ALA A 291 -6.82 -16.68 -24.24
CA ALA A 291 -6.52 -17.54 -25.39
C ALA A 291 -6.56 -16.80 -26.74
N ASP A 292 -7.17 -15.60 -26.78
CA ASP A 292 -7.12 -14.68 -27.92
C ASP A 292 -6.02 -13.59 -27.74
N ALA A 293 -5.28 -13.62 -26.63
CA ALA A 293 -4.22 -12.68 -26.33
C ALA A 293 -2.85 -13.20 -26.82
N ALA A 294 -2.15 -12.36 -27.58
CA ALA A 294 -0.82 -12.67 -28.09
C ALA A 294 0.16 -11.49 -27.86
N PRO A 295 0.63 -11.25 -26.62
CA PRO A 295 1.67 -10.25 -26.35
C PRO A 295 2.92 -10.54 -27.20
N TYR A 296 3.43 -9.51 -27.88
CA TYR A 296 4.49 -9.62 -28.91
C TYR A 296 4.23 -10.64 -30.03
N GLY A 297 3.00 -11.11 -30.21
CA GLY A 297 2.63 -12.16 -31.17
C GLY A 297 2.83 -13.60 -30.66
N LEU A 298 3.21 -13.77 -29.39
CA LEU A 298 3.29 -15.08 -28.73
C LEU A 298 1.97 -15.37 -28.03
N PRO A 299 1.25 -16.46 -28.35
CA PRO A 299 -0.03 -16.77 -27.72
C PRO A 299 0.16 -17.17 -26.26
N LEU A 300 -0.71 -16.68 -25.39
CA LEU A 300 -0.83 -17.19 -24.02
C LEU A 300 -1.50 -18.58 -24.03
N ASN A 301 -1.08 -19.46 -23.12
CA ASN A 301 -1.54 -20.85 -23.06
C ASN A 301 -2.25 -21.16 -21.73
N PRO A 302 -3.33 -20.42 -21.37
CA PRO A 302 -4.02 -20.62 -20.10
C PRO A 302 -4.49 -22.07 -19.94
N THR A 303 -4.05 -22.70 -18.85
CA THR A 303 -4.40 -24.08 -18.55
C THR A 303 -5.92 -24.24 -18.42
N SER A 304 -6.49 -25.16 -19.19
CA SER A 304 -7.93 -25.38 -19.18
C SER A 304 -8.41 -25.87 -17.80
N PHE A 305 -9.48 -25.27 -17.28
CA PHE A 305 -10.05 -25.66 -15.99
C PHE A 305 -10.40 -27.16 -16.01
N ASN A 306 -9.89 -27.90 -15.04
CA ASN A 306 -10.06 -29.35 -14.98
C ASN A 306 -11.50 -29.70 -14.57
N GLY A 307 -12.36 -29.82 -15.57
CA GLY A 307 -13.83 -29.86 -15.43
C GLY A 307 -14.59 -29.57 -16.73
N GLY A 308 -13.91 -29.13 -17.80
CA GLY A 308 -14.50 -29.01 -19.14
C GLY A 308 -15.26 -27.71 -19.42
N VAL A 309 -15.06 -26.69 -18.58
CA VAL A 309 -15.59 -25.33 -18.79
C VAL A 309 -14.42 -24.42 -19.14
N ASN A 310 -14.48 -23.69 -20.27
CA ASN A 310 -13.34 -22.91 -20.79
C ASN A 310 -13.09 -21.58 -20.05
N GLN A 311 -13.21 -21.56 -18.71
CA GLN A 311 -13.03 -20.35 -17.90
C GLN A 311 -11.57 -19.93 -17.73
N GLY A 312 -10.59 -20.81 -17.97
CA GLY A 312 -9.17 -20.41 -17.98
C GLY A 312 -8.86 -19.32 -19.01
N ASN A 313 -9.69 -19.21 -20.05
CA ASN A 313 -9.57 -18.19 -21.07
C ASN A 313 -10.15 -16.83 -20.61
N ASN A 314 -10.96 -16.75 -19.54
CA ASN A 314 -11.56 -15.47 -19.13
C ASN A 314 -10.49 -14.53 -18.56
N VAL A 315 -10.64 -13.23 -18.82
CA VAL A 315 -9.68 -12.20 -18.37
C VAL A 315 -10.03 -11.80 -16.95
N HIS A 316 -9.12 -12.03 -16.01
CA HIS A 316 -9.27 -11.64 -14.60
C HIS A 316 -8.34 -10.45 -14.30
N LEU A 317 -8.89 -9.37 -13.75
CA LEU A 317 -8.14 -8.14 -13.45
C LEU A 317 -8.35 -7.71 -12.01
N CYS A 318 -7.24 -7.50 -11.30
CA CYS A 318 -7.24 -6.80 -10.02
C CYS A 318 -6.96 -5.33 -10.31
N LYS A 319 -7.81 -4.43 -9.81
CA LYS A 319 -7.59 -2.97 -9.82
C LYS A 319 -7.82 -2.39 -8.44
N ARG A 320 -7.41 -1.15 -8.25
CA ARG A 320 -7.81 -0.38 -7.06
C ARG A 320 -9.14 0.34 -7.30
N THR A 321 -9.83 0.68 -6.20
CA THR A 321 -11.05 1.50 -6.20
C THR A 321 -10.81 2.91 -6.73
N ASN A 322 -11.89 3.65 -6.97
CA ASN A 322 -11.80 5.10 -7.22
C ASN A 322 -11.36 5.80 -5.92
N GLY A 323 -10.67 6.94 -6.01
CA GLY A 323 -9.99 7.57 -4.87
C GLY A 323 -8.63 6.96 -4.49
N SER A 324 -8.20 5.86 -5.13
CA SER A 324 -6.84 5.32 -4.99
C SER A 324 -5.83 6.05 -5.87
N GLY A 325 -4.73 6.53 -5.30
CA GLY A 325 -3.62 7.11 -6.05
C GLY A 325 -2.90 6.09 -6.92
N THR A 326 -2.87 4.83 -6.49
CA THR A 326 -2.35 3.69 -7.27
C THR A 326 -3.19 3.47 -8.54
N HIS A 327 -4.53 3.63 -8.48
CA HIS A 327 -5.39 3.65 -9.68
C HIS A 327 -5.15 4.91 -10.53
N ALA A 328 -4.95 6.05 -9.88
CA ALA A 328 -4.75 7.32 -10.55
C ALA A 328 -3.44 7.36 -11.35
N GLN A 329 -2.33 6.96 -10.74
CA GLN A 329 -1.04 6.89 -11.41
C GLN A 329 -1.11 5.96 -12.63
N PHE A 330 -1.73 4.76 -12.50
CA PHE A 330 -1.80 3.82 -13.61
C PHE A 330 -2.60 4.41 -14.78
N SER A 331 -3.66 5.16 -14.44
CA SER A 331 -4.48 5.87 -15.42
C SER A 331 -3.70 6.99 -16.13
N ILE A 332 -2.82 7.69 -15.42
CA ILE A 332 -1.88 8.65 -16.01
C ILE A 332 -0.88 7.93 -16.93
N ASN A 333 -0.24 6.86 -16.43
CA ASN A 333 0.85 6.14 -17.11
C ASN A 333 0.36 5.41 -18.38
N PHE A 334 -0.56 4.45 -18.22
CA PHE A 334 -0.99 3.57 -19.31
C PHE A 334 -2.18 4.11 -20.08
N LEU A 335 -3.16 4.73 -19.42
CA LEU A 335 -4.37 5.21 -20.12
C LEU A 335 -4.15 6.61 -20.73
N GLY A 336 -3.28 7.43 -20.14
CA GLY A 336 -3.00 8.80 -20.57
C GLY A 336 -4.09 9.79 -20.15
N THR A 337 -4.72 9.56 -19.00
CA THR A 337 -5.92 10.27 -18.54
C THR A 337 -5.71 11.07 -17.25
N ASN A 338 -6.75 11.81 -16.85
CA ASN A 338 -6.90 12.58 -15.60
C ASN A 338 -5.97 13.81 -15.46
N CYS A 339 -4.80 13.80 -16.08
CA CYS A 339 -3.92 14.97 -16.22
C CYS A 339 -4.45 16.07 -17.14
N ARG A 340 -5.53 15.82 -17.90
CA ARG A 340 -6.21 16.81 -18.76
C ARG A 340 -7.70 16.49 -18.82
N ALA A 341 -8.54 17.52 -18.77
CA ALA A 341 -10.01 17.41 -18.67
C ALA A 341 -10.75 16.84 -19.91
N ASN A 342 -10.04 16.20 -20.86
CA ASN A 342 -10.54 15.87 -22.20
C ASN A 342 -10.42 14.37 -22.58
N SER A 343 -10.10 13.49 -21.62
CA SER A 343 -9.85 12.06 -21.88
C SER A 343 -10.95 11.16 -21.31
N ASN A 344 -11.89 10.71 -22.14
CA ASN A 344 -12.99 9.81 -21.74
C ASN A 344 -12.57 8.32 -21.67
N LEU A 345 -11.29 8.01 -21.47
CA LEU A 345 -10.82 6.63 -21.28
C LEU A 345 -10.82 6.30 -19.79
N SER A 346 -11.67 5.35 -19.40
CA SER A 346 -11.68 4.71 -18.09
C SER A 346 -11.17 3.28 -18.21
N MET A 347 -10.70 2.68 -17.12
CA MET A 347 -10.66 1.22 -16.99
C MET A 347 -12.06 0.63 -17.17
N VAL A 348 -12.13 -0.69 -17.37
CA VAL A 348 -13.39 -1.44 -17.16
C VAL A 348 -13.95 -1.08 -15.77
N GLU A 349 -15.26 -0.86 -15.71
CA GLU A 349 -15.94 -0.65 -14.44
C GLU A 349 -15.85 -1.91 -13.56
N GLN A 350 -15.97 -1.72 -12.25
CA GLN A 350 -16.02 -2.84 -11.32
C GLN A 350 -17.24 -3.71 -11.65
N ASN A 351 -17.09 -5.04 -11.65
CA ASN A 351 -18.19 -5.96 -11.90
C ASN A 351 -18.22 -7.15 -10.94
N ASP A 352 -17.84 -6.89 -9.69
CA ASP A 352 -17.78 -7.91 -8.65
C ASP A 352 -19.15 -8.52 -8.34
N GLY A 353 -19.14 -9.82 -8.05
CA GLY A 353 -20.35 -10.61 -7.84
C GLY A 353 -21.17 -10.93 -9.10
N VAL A 354 -20.84 -10.43 -10.30
CA VAL A 354 -21.58 -10.86 -11.50
C VAL A 354 -21.25 -12.32 -11.85
N SER A 355 -22.29 -13.10 -12.16
CA SER A 355 -22.10 -14.49 -12.54
C SER A 355 -21.41 -14.61 -13.91
N PHE A 356 -20.26 -15.29 -13.95
CA PHE A 356 -19.46 -15.56 -15.16
C PHE A 356 -20.11 -16.61 -16.07
N ALA A 357 -21.38 -16.42 -16.42
CA ALA A 357 -22.19 -17.30 -17.25
C ALA A 357 -21.87 -17.19 -18.76
N GLY A 358 -20.59 -17.07 -19.11
CA GLY A 358 -20.13 -16.95 -20.50
C GLY A 358 -18.61 -16.90 -20.66
N ILE A 359 -18.14 -17.30 -21.85
CA ILE A 359 -16.77 -17.08 -22.31
C ILE A 359 -16.70 -15.64 -22.86
N GLY A 360 -15.60 -14.92 -22.60
CA GLY A 360 -15.39 -13.57 -23.14
C GLY A 360 -15.84 -12.43 -22.21
N LEU A 361 -16.13 -12.75 -20.95
CA LEU A 361 -16.30 -11.75 -19.89
C LEU A 361 -14.94 -11.39 -19.28
N VAL A 362 -14.78 -10.12 -18.94
CA VAL A 362 -13.65 -9.60 -18.15
C VAL A 362 -14.13 -9.46 -16.72
N GLY A 363 -13.48 -10.12 -15.77
CA GLY A 363 -13.66 -9.85 -14.33
C GLY A 363 -12.76 -8.71 -13.89
N MET A 364 -13.30 -7.77 -13.13
CA MET A 364 -12.61 -6.55 -12.69
C MET A 364 -12.87 -6.31 -11.19
N TYR A 365 -11.99 -6.89 -10.38
CA TYR A 365 -11.99 -6.86 -8.92
C TYR A 365 -11.43 -5.54 -8.41
N ALA A 366 -12.19 -4.79 -7.61
CA ALA A 366 -11.78 -3.46 -7.13
C ALA A 366 -11.45 -3.42 -5.63
N ASN A 367 -10.16 -3.26 -5.34
CA ASN A 367 -9.58 -3.35 -4.00
C ASN A 367 -9.33 -1.97 -3.37
N SER A 368 -9.59 -1.87 -2.08
CA SER A 368 -9.49 -0.69 -1.21
C SER A 368 -8.04 -0.25 -1.03
N GLY A 369 -7.19 -1.17 -0.58
CA GLY A 369 -5.78 -1.01 -0.28
C GLY A 369 -4.87 -1.75 -1.27
N SER A 370 -3.56 -1.63 -1.08
CA SER A 370 -2.57 -2.39 -1.83
C SER A 370 -2.30 -3.78 -1.26
N SER A 371 -2.71 -4.10 -0.03
CA SER A 371 -2.71 -5.49 0.48
C SER A 371 -3.80 -6.30 -0.21
N ASP A 372 -5.06 -5.83 -0.24
CA ASP A 372 -6.15 -6.53 -0.93
C ASP A 372 -5.98 -6.64 -2.48
N MET A 373 -5.06 -5.84 -3.07
CA MET A 373 -4.53 -6.11 -4.43
C MET A 373 -3.60 -7.33 -4.49
N ASP A 374 -2.71 -7.47 -3.51
CA ASP A 374 -1.85 -8.63 -3.35
C ASP A 374 -2.70 -9.89 -3.14
N ASP A 375 -3.74 -9.82 -2.30
CA ASP A 375 -4.65 -10.94 -2.02
C ASP A 375 -5.50 -11.31 -3.22
N CYS A 376 -6.02 -10.32 -3.97
CA CYS A 376 -6.70 -10.57 -5.24
C CYS A 376 -5.79 -11.32 -6.24
N LEU A 377 -4.52 -10.92 -6.35
CA LEU A 377 -3.56 -11.57 -7.24
C LEU A 377 -3.10 -12.94 -6.71
N ASN A 378 -2.96 -13.09 -5.39
CA ASN A 378 -2.57 -14.33 -4.72
C ASN A 378 -3.70 -15.38 -4.76
N ALA A 379 -4.96 -14.97 -4.57
CA ALA A 379 -6.16 -15.77 -4.71
C ALA A 379 -6.28 -16.38 -6.12
N LEU A 380 -6.10 -15.55 -7.16
CA LEU A 380 -6.09 -16.00 -8.56
C LEU A 380 -4.87 -16.88 -8.85
N GLY A 381 -3.69 -16.54 -8.31
CA GLY A 381 -2.45 -17.27 -8.55
C GLY A 381 -2.34 -18.63 -7.86
N THR A 382 -2.91 -18.78 -6.65
CA THR A 382 -2.96 -20.05 -5.89
C THR A 382 -4.19 -20.89 -6.22
N GLY A 383 -5.30 -20.25 -6.58
CA GLY A 383 -6.59 -20.92 -6.71
C GLY A 383 -7.26 -21.29 -5.40
N ASN A 384 -6.83 -20.72 -4.27
CA ASN A 384 -7.45 -20.95 -2.96
C ASN A 384 -8.81 -20.23 -2.82
N GLY A 385 -9.09 -19.26 -3.70
CA GLY A 385 -10.20 -18.32 -3.60
C GLY A 385 -9.75 -16.99 -2.99
N PHE A 386 -10.60 -15.98 -3.10
CA PHE A 386 -10.50 -14.73 -2.33
C PHE A 386 -11.44 -14.90 -1.15
N ASP A 387 -10.88 -14.97 0.06
CA ASP A 387 -11.59 -15.00 1.34
C ASP A 387 -12.09 -13.60 1.69
N GLY A 388 -11.22 -12.59 1.55
CA GLY A 388 -11.52 -11.17 1.75
C GLY A 388 -11.77 -10.85 3.22
N ASP A 389 -10.78 -10.28 3.89
CA ASP A 389 -10.62 -10.32 5.36
C ASP A 389 -11.60 -9.48 6.20
N PHE A 390 -12.88 -9.84 6.13
CA PHE A 390 -13.92 -9.45 7.06
C PHE A 390 -13.97 -10.34 8.32
N ALA A 391 -12.82 -10.86 8.76
CA ALA A 391 -12.70 -11.86 9.84
C ALA A 391 -12.89 -11.29 11.27
N GLY A 392 -13.55 -10.15 11.44
CA GLY A 392 -13.76 -9.54 12.77
C GLY A 392 -14.93 -8.56 12.93
N LEU A 393 -15.52 -8.02 11.86
CA LEU A 393 -16.55 -6.97 11.99
C LEU A 393 -17.94 -7.54 12.36
N PRO A 394 -18.69 -6.94 13.30
CA PRO A 394 -20.04 -7.38 13.65
C PRO A 394 -21.03 -7.24 12.48
N GLN A 395 -21.71 -8.33 12.12
CA GLN A 395 -22.82 -8.29 11.17
C GLN A 395 -24.01 -7.49 11.76
N THR A 396 -24.18 -6.24 11.36
CA THR A 396 -25.40 -5.46 11.64
C THR A 396 -25.89 -4.69 10.41
N ASP A 397 -27.00 -5.17 9.85
CA ASP A 397 -27.95 -4.51 8.94
C ASP A 397 -27.42 -3.88 7.64
N ALA A 398 -27.86 -4.47 6.51
CA ALA A 398 -27.53 -4.09 5.12
C ALA A 398 -28.15 -2.75 4.63
N ALA A 399 -28.18 -1.74 5.50
CA ALA A 399 -28.66 -0.38 5.22
C ALA A 399 -27.54 0.67 5.12
N ASN A 400 -26.33 0.36 5.61
CA ASN A 400 -25.20 1.30 5.70
C ASN A 400 -24.04 0.90 4.77
N PHE A 401 -24.27 0.84 3.46
CA PHE A 401 -23.20 0.69 2.46
C PHE A 401 -22.41 2.01 2.28
N GLY A 402 -21.62 2.36 3.29
CA GLY A 402 -20.81 3.58 3.34
C GLY A 402 -19.31 3.31 3.17
N THR A 403 -18.85 3.35 1.93
CA THR A 403 -17.45 3.68 1.51
C THR A 403 -16.33 3.35 2.51
N GLY A 404 -15.93 2.07 2.53
CA GLY A 404 -14.76 1.57 3.25
C GLY A 404 -14.76 0.04 3.19
N ASP A 405 -13.59 -0.57 2.94
CA ASP A 405 -13.45 -1.99 2.61
C ASP A 405 -14.15 -2.41 1.28
N SER A 406 -13.87 -3.62 0.81
CA SER A 406 -14.23 -4.13 -0.51
C SER A 406 -15.76 -4.18 -0.72
N SER A 407 -16.24 -3.51 -1.77
CA SER A 407 -17.67 -3.18 -1.90
C SER A 407 -18.58 -4.35 -2.32
N VAL A 408 -18.02 -5.53 -2.61
CA VAL A 408 -18.77 -6.78 -2.85
C VAL A 408 -17.97 -7.99 -2.38
N VAL A 409 -18.45 -8.68 -1.35
CA VAL A 409 -18.10 -10.08 -1.07
C VAL A 409 -19.14 -11.00 -1.70
N PRO A 410 -18.81 -11.79 -2.73
CA PRO A 410 -19.64 -12.91 -3.16
C PRO A 410 -19.23 -14.12 -2.30
N GLY A 411 -20.01 -14.52 -1.30
CA GLY A 411 -19.61 -15.68 -0.50
C GLY A 411 -20.31 -16.03 0.81
N LYS A 412 -21.20 -15.20 1.39
CA LYS A 412 -21.83 -15.58 2.68
C LYS A 412 -23.31 -15.22 2.92
N ASP A 413 -23.91 -14.35 2.11
CA ASP A 413 -25.34 -13.99 2.25
C ASP A 413 -26.28 -15.05 1.65
N LEU A 414 -26.33 -16.22 2.30
CA LEU A 414 -27.43 -17.18 2.18
C LEU A 414 -27.87 -17.65 3.56
N ASP A 415 -28.99 -17.09 4.02
CA ASP A 415 -29.63 -17.41 5.30
C ASP A 415 -29.86 -18.93 5.47
N PRO A 416 -29.27 -19.58 6.50
CA PRO A 416 -29.48 -21.01 6.76
C PRO A 416 -30.92 -21.34 7.18
N SER A 417 -31.73 -20.35 7.55
CA SER A 417 -33.17 -20.49 7.82
C SER A 417 -34.00 -20.65 6.54
N ALA A 418 -33.48 -20.22 5.39
CA ALA A 418 -34.20 -20.20 4.10
C ALA A 418 -34.35 -21.58 3.42
N GLY A 419 -33.88 -22.67 4.05
CA GLY A 419 -34.23 -24.04 3.68
C GLY A 419 -33.67 -24.55 2.35
N VAL A 420 -32.79 -23.80 1.68
CA VAL A 420 -32.13 -24.24 0.44
C VAL A 420 -31.03 -25.24 0.78
N VAL A 421 -31.28 -26.52 0.47
CA VAL A 421 -30.30 -27.59 0.60
C VAL A 421 -29.14 -27.34 -0.36
N GLN A 422 -27.92 -27.22 0.17
CA GLN A 422 -26.69 -27.34 -0.64
C GLN A 422 -26.65 -28.74 -1.28
N THR A 423 -26.95 -28.82 -2.57
CA THR A 423 -26.70 -30.03 -3.37
C THR A 423 -25.26 -30.00 -3.86
N ALA A 424 -24.59 -31.16 -3.88
CA ALA A 424 -23.17 -31.29 -4.24
C ALA A 424 -22.90 -31.16 -5.77
N SER A 425 -23.60 -30.25 -6.45
CA SER A 425 -23.56 -30.08 -7.90
C SER A 425 -23.94 -28.66 -8.34
N GLY A 426 -23.00 -27.72 -8.22
CA GLY A 426 -22.93 -26.50 -9.03
C GLY A 426 -23.86 -25.33 -8.67
N SER A 427 -23.32 -24.38 -7.90
CA SER A 427 -23.57 -22.92 -8.05
C SER A 427 -22.45 -22.17 -7.31
N HIS A 428 -21.70 -21.31 -7.99
CA HIS A 428 -20.41 -20.77 -7.50
C HIS A 428 -20.33 -19.24 -7.70
N PRO A 429 -20.84 -18.45 -6.75
CA PRO A 429 -20.69 -17.00 -6.75
C PRO A 429 -19.35 -16.63 -6.10
N LEU A 430 -18.25 -16.60 -6.87
CA LEU A 430 -16.84 -16.58 -6.39
C LEU A 430 -16.65 -15.91 -5.01
N GLY A 431 -16.62 -16.67 -3.92
CA GLY A 431 -16.51 -18.15 -3.87
C GLY A 431 -17.78 -18.96 -4.24
N ILE A 432 -17.85 -19.87 -5.24
CA ILE A 432 -16.84 -20.82 -5.87
C ILE A 432 -15.74 -21.02 -4.76
N THR A 433 -15.95 -22.02 -3.90
CA THR A 433 -14.79 -22.83 -3.53
C THR A 433 -14.26 -23.43 -4.84
N TYR A 434 -13.03 -23.12 -5.22
CA TYR A 434 -12.33 -23.70 -6.38
C TYR A 434 -11.99 -25.18 -6.12
N ASN A 435 -13.01 -25.98 -5.83
CA ASN A 435 -12.91 -27.37 -5.36
C ASN A 435 -13.74 -28.28 -6.25
N ASN A 436 -13.16 -28.75 -7.35
CA ASN A 436 -13.66 -29.95 -8.04
C ASN A 436 -13.24 -31.20 -7.24
N GLY A 437 -13.76 -31.33 -6.01
CA GLY A 437 -13.44 -32.43 -5.09
C GLY A 437 -12.13 -32.30 -4.30
N GLY A 438 -11.63 -31.08 -4.04
CA GLY A 438 -10.45 -30.86 -3.17
C GLY A 438 -9.15 -30.46 -3.87
N VAL A 439 -9.22 -29.86 -5.06
CA VAL A 439 -8.05 -29.49 -5.89
C VAL A 439 -8.14 -27.99 -6.25
N PRO A 440 -7.23 -27.13 -5.75
CA PRO A 440 -7.20 -25.70 -6.07
C PRO A 440 -7.07 -25.41 -7.57
N PHE A 441 -7.61 -24.27 -8.02
CA PHE A 441 -7.62 -23.87 -9.43
C PHE A 441 -7.00 -22.50 -9.68
N THR A 442 -5.77 -22.48 -10.14
CA THR A 442 -5.07 -21.25 -10.51
C THR A 442 -5.64 -20.63 -11.79
N ALA A 443 -5.68 -19.30 -11.88
CA ALA A 443 -6.16 -18.54 -13.02
C ALA A 443 -5.08 -17.57 -13.55
N TYR A 444 -5.20 -17.16 -14.82
CA TYR A 444 -4.39 -16.06 -15.35
C TYR A 444 -5.06 -14.73 -14.96
N GLY A 445 -4.33 -13.88 -14.26
CA GLY A 445 -4.78 -12.55 -13.87
C GLY A 445 -3.70 -11.49 -14.00
N MET A 446 -4.13 -10.23 -14.15
CA MET A 446 -3.24 -9.06 -14.23
C MET A 446 -3.68 -7.97 -13.25
N GLY A 447 -2.73 -7.27 -12.67
CA GLY A 447 -2.94 -6.17 -11.73
C GLY A 447 -1.81 -5.15 -11.81
N TYR A 448 -1.79 -4.23 -10.85
CA TYR A 448 -0.72 -3.25 -10.68
C TYR A 448 -0.54 -2.93 -9.19
N ASN A 449 0.70 -2.90 -8.70
CA ASN A 449 0.96 -2.58 -7.29
C ASN A 449 2.29 -1.82 -7.09
N SER A 450 2.55 -1.33 -5.88
CA SER A 450 3.85 -0.77 -5.51
C SER A 450 4.89 -1.87 -5.31
N LEU A 451 6.15 -1.57 -5.61
CA LEU A 451 7.25 -2.54 -5.56
C LEU A 451 7.78 -2.82 -4.14
N GLU A 452 7.22 -2.20 -3.09
CA GLU A 452 7.44 -2.66 -1.71
C GLU A 452 6.59 -3.89 -1.34
N LYS A 453 5.67 -4.31 -2.22
CA LYS A 453 4.83 -5.50 -2.04
C LYS A 453 5.46 -6.75 -2.68
N ASN A 454 5.22 -7.91 -2.06
CA ASN A 454 5.74 -9.24 -2.46
C ASN A 454 7.27 -9.31 -2.66
N THR A 455 8.06 -8.54 -1.91
CA THR A 455 9.54 -8.55 -2.00
C THR A 455 10.15 -9.92 -1.67
N LYS A 456 9.53 -10.68 -0.76
CA LYS A 456 9.89 -12.05 -0.39
C LYS A 456 9.45 -13.11 -1.43
N LEU A 457 8.81 -12.69 -2.53
CA LEU A 457 8.31 -13.55 -3.62
C LEU A 457 7.37 -14.70 -3.18
N ASN A 458 6.80 -14.59 -1.98
CA ASN A 458 6.00 -15.62 -1.31
C ASN A 458 4.54 -15.66 -1.80
N LEU A 459 4.03 -14.57 -2.36
CA LEU A 459 2.67 -14.52 -2.93
C LEU A 459 2.67 -14.97 -4.39
N ALA A 460 1.57 -15.57 -4.84
CA ALA A 460 1.44 -16.22 -6.15
C ALA A 460 1.26 -15.25 -7.34
N TYR A 461 1.99 -14.15 -7.35
CA TYR A 461 2.09 -13.21 -8.48
C TYR A 461 3.54 -12.72 -8.65
N ARG A 462 3.84 -12.09 -9.79
CA ARG A 462 5.13 -11.46 -10.08
C ARG A 462 4.96 -10.17 -10.90
N PHE A 463 5.87 -9.22 -10.73
CA PHE A 463 5.99 -8.05 -11.60
C PHE A 463 6.65 -8.43 -12.94
N VAL A 464 6.27 -7.72 -14.01
CA VAL A 464 6.81 -7.94 -15.37
C VAL A 464 7.53 -6.71 -15.92
N LYS A 465 8.44 -6.91 -16.87
CA LYS A 465 9.03 -5.82 -17.66
C LYS A 465 7.94 -5.14 -18.51
N VAL A 466 8.06 -3.84 -18.71
CA VAL A 466 7.16 -3.06 -19.59
C VAL A 466 7.98 -2.54 -20.76
N ASP A 467 7.56 -2.85 -22.00
CA ASP A 467 8.26 -2.52 -23.24
C ASP A 467 9.76 -2.92 -23.26
N GLY A 468 10.12 -3.97 -22.50
CA GLY A 468 11.49 -4.49 -22.37
C GLY A 468 12.26 -4.00 -21.14
N VAL A 469 11.77 -2.97 -20.43
CA VAL A 469 12.43 -2.39 -19.25
C VAL A 469 11.88 -3.01 -17.97
N ALA A 470 12.76 -3.51 -17.09
CA ALA A 470 12.36 -4.07 -15.81
C ALA A 470 12.03 -2.96 -14.79
N PRO A 471 11.05 -3.16 -13.90
CA PRO A 471 10.77 -2.24 -12.81
C PRO A 471 11.83 -2.43 -11.71
N THR A 472 12.97 -1.76 -11.84
CA THR A 472 14.07 -1.81 -10.86
C THR A 472 14.50 -0.39 -10.48
N LEU A 473 15.05 -0.25 -9.28
CA LEU A 473 15.62 1.00 -8.79
C LEU A 473 16.68 1.58 -9.75
N GLU A 474 17.51 0.73 -10.35
CA GLU A 474 18.49 1.10 -11.38
C GLU A 474 17.81 1.74 -12.61
N ASN A 475 16.79 1.09 -13.16
CA ASN A 475 16.09 1.58 -14.36
C ASN A 475 15.23 2.82 -14.07
N ALA A 476 14.76 2.98 -12.84
CA ALA A 476 14.07 4.19 -12.39
C ALA A 476 15.03 5.38 -12.28
N ILE A 477 16.21 5.18 -11.69
CA ILE A 477 17.23 6.24 -11.54
C ILE A 477 17.77 6.68 -12.91
N SER A 478 18.02 5.76 -13.83
CA SER A 478 18.42 6.07 -15.22
C SER A 478 17.29 6.68 -16.08
N GLY A 479 16.05 6.63 -15.59
CA GLY A 479 14.86 7.15 -16.28
C GLY A 479 14.43 6.32 -17.48
N GLU A 480 14.89 5.07 -17.58
CA GLU A 480 14.38 4.09 -18.55
C GLU A 480 13.03 3.52 -18.12
N TYR A 481 12.85 3.28 -16.81
CA TYR A 481 11.58 2.87 -16.24
C TYR A 481 10.77 4.09 -15.76
N LYS A 482 9.55 4.23 -16.27
CA LYS A 482 8.73 5.45 -16.10
C LYS A 482 7.60 5.34 -15.07
N ASP A 483 7.31 4.15 -14.55
CA ASP A 483 6.22 3.94 -13.58
C ASP A 483 6.69 4.26 -12.15
N VAL A 484 7.08 5.53 -11.97
CA VAL A 484 7.62 6.11 -10.75
C VAL A 484 6.81 7.36 -10.43
N TYR A 485 6.16 7.40 -9.27
CA TYR A 485 5.29 8.49 -8.86
C TYR A 485 5.64 8.99 -7.46
N TYR A 486 5.62 10.31 -7.29
CA TYR A 486 6.08 10.94 -6.08
C TYR A 486 4.93 11.09 -5.10
N LEU A 487 5.12 10.53 -3.90
CA LEU A 487 4.12 10.62 -2.84
C LEU A 487 3.78 12.09 -2.57
N SER A 488 2.52 12.40 -2.29
CA SER A 488 2.18 13.68 -1.67
C SER A 488 1.97 13.49 -0.18
N TYR A 489 2.56 14.42 0.56
CA TYR A 489 2.38 14.59 1.99
C TYR A 489 1.55 15.83 2.22
N GLN A 490 0.47 15.70 2.99
CA GLN A 490 -0.43 16.80 3.29
C GLN A 490 -0.82 16.83 4.77
N ASN A 491 -0.81 18.03 5.36
CA ASN A 491 -1.38 18.29 6.68
C ASN A 491 -2.25 19.55 6.61
N ARG A 492 -3.28 19.64 7.47
CA ARG A 492 -4.09 20.86 7.55
C ARG A 492 -3.29 21.98 8.22
N VAL A 493 -3.41 23.19 7.69
CA VAL A 493 -2.77 24.40 8.25
C VAL A 493 -3.78 25.51 8.44
N VAL A 494 -3.79 26.12 9.63
CA VAL A 494 -4.62 27.29 9.96
C VAL A 494 -3.69 28.41 10.36
N ASN A 495 -3.68 29.50 9.59
CA ASN A 495 -2.75 30.64 9.72
C ASN A 495 -1.24 30.25 9.66
N GLY A 496 -0.89 29.12 9.05
CA GLY A 496 0.51 28.63 8.97
C GLY A 496 0.98 27.82 10.19
N GLU A 497 0.06 27.43 11.07
CA GLU A 497 0.27 26.45 12.14
C GLU A 497 -0.53 25.16 11.85
N PRO A 498 -0.04 23.96 12.23
CA PRO A 498 -0.81 22.72 12.08
C PRO A 498 -2.14 22.73 12.85
N ASP A 499 -3.23 22.34 12.20
CA ASP A 499 -4.54 22.21 12.85
C ASP A 499 -4.77 20.79 13.38
N LEU A 500 -4.27 20.58 14.59
CA LEU A 500 -4.25 19.30 15.29
C LEU A 500 -5.24 19.26 16.45
N ARG A 501 -5.73 18.07 16.77
CA ARG A 501 -6.65 17.80 17.90
C ARG A 501 -6.08 16.70 18.79
N THR A 502 -6.33 16.73 20.10
CA THR A 502 -5.83 15.75 21.08
C THR A 502 -6.93 15.30 22.08
N GLY A 503 -6.63 14.25 22.86
CA GLY A 503 -7.56 13.59 23.80
C GLY A 503 -8.34 12.39 23.22
N GLY A 504 -8.97 11.58 24.06
CA GLY A 504 -9.73 10.39 23.63
C GLY A 504 -10.96 10.77 22.79
N ILE A 505 -10.99 10.35 21.52
CA ILE A 505 -11.82 10.90 20.44
C ILE A 505 -11.59 12.43 20.34
N ARG A 506 -10.57 12.80 19.56
CA ARG A 506 -9.86 14.09 19.63
C ARG A 506 -10.75 15.29 19.26
N THR A 507 -11.47 15.79 20.25
CA THR A 507 -12.36 16.95 20.16
C THR A 507 -11.77 18.23 20.76
N THR A 508 -10.59 18.13 21.41
CA THR A 508 -9.88 19.27 21.99
C THR A 508 -8.80 19.74 21.02
N PRO A 509 -8.67 21.03 20.69
CA PRO A 509 -7.55 21.53 19.88
C PRO A 509 -6.22 21.34 20.62
N ALA A 510 -5.21 20.83 19.91
CA ALA A 510 -3.88 20.60 20.48
C ALA A 510 -3.24 21.90 21.03
N ASP A 511 -2.41 21.76 22.06
CA ASP A 511 -1.76 22.87 22.76
C ASP A 511 -0.57 23.46 21.96
N ALA A 512 0.04 24.52 22.49
CA ALA A 512 1.14 25.22 21.81
C ALA A 512 2.46 24.41 21.78
N THR A 513 2.61 23.42 22.66
CA THR A 513 3.75 22.49 22.75
C THR A 513 3.57 21.37 21.73
N GLU A 514 2.42 20.70 21.76
CA GLU A 514 2.02 19.63 20.83
C GLU A 514 2.13 20.11 19.38
N LYS A 515 1.57 21.29 19.08
CA LYS A 515 1.66 21.91 17.74
C LYS A 515 3.08 22.26 17.34
N ALA A 516 3.94 22.67 18.26
CA ALA A 516 5.33 22.99 17.95
C ALA A 516 6.18 21.72 17.69
N VAL A 517 5.94 20.61 18.42
CA VAL A 517 6.58 19.32 18.14
C VAL A 517 6.15 18.79 16.77
N ALA A 518 4.85 18.76 16.51
CA ALA A 518 4.30 18.33 15.23
C ALA A 518 4.75 19.22 14.05
N LYS A 519 4.93 20.53 14.27
CA LYS A 519 5.46 21.45 13.24
C LYS A 519 6.90 21.14 12.85
N GLU A 520 7.77 20.78 13.80
CA GLU A 520 9.12 20.31 13.46
C GLU A 520 9.07 18.91 12.81
N TYR A 521 8.22 18.00 13.30
CA TYR A 521 7.98 16.69 12.67
C TYR A 521 7.56 16.84 11.20
N PHE A 522 6.62 17.74 10.87
CA PHE A 522 6.22 17.94 9.48
C PHE A 522 7.33 18.54 8.60
N LYS A 523 8.36 19.21 9.15
CA LYS A 523 9.56 19.56 8.36
C LYS A 523 10.42 18.34 8.05
N VAL A 524 10.55 17.42 9.00
CA VAL A 524 11.29 16.15 8.85
C VAL A 524 10.56 15.25 7.85
N TRP A 525 9.25 15.13 7.98
CA TRP A 525 8.33 14.49 7.05
C TRP A 525 8.50 14.99 5.61
N ASN A 526 8.34 16.30 5.41
CA ASN A 526 8.41 16.97 4.10
C ASN A 526 9.85 17.13 3.55
N ALA A 527 10.85 16.52 4.20
CA ALA A 527 12.24 16.51 3.79
C ALA A 527 12.88 15.15 4.13
N VAL A 528 12.34 14.07 3.56
CA VAL A 528 12.95 12.73 3.61
C VAL A 528 14.37 12.81 3.06
N ALA A 529 15.34 12.29 3.84
CA ALA A 529 16.74 12.26 3.43
C ALA A 529 17.02 11.05 2.54
N ALA A 530 17.84 11.21 1.50
CA ALA A 530 18.27 10.11 0.63
C ALA A 530 18.92 8.95 1.40
N SER A 531 19.56 9.22 2.55
CA SER A 531 20.12 8.20 3.45
C SER A 531 19.06 7.35 4.17
N ALA A 532 17.85 7.86 4.40
CA ALA A 532 16.73 7.06 4.91
C ALA A 532 16.09 6.27 3.78
N VAL A 533 15.85 6.88 2.60
CA VAL A 533 15.39 6.20 1.38
C VAL A 533 16.31 5.01 1.04
N LYS A 534 17.63 5.21 1.12
CA LYS A 534 18.65 4.15 0.98
C LYS A 534 18.41 3.01 1.97
N ALA A 535 18.29 3.32 3.25
CA ALA A 535 18.15 2.33 4.31
C ALA A 535 16.82 1.55 4.25
N VAL A 536 15.77 2.13 3.63
CA VAL A 536 14.54 1.39 3.27
C VAL A 536 14.77 0.54 2.02
N ASN A 537 15.39 1.06 0.96
CA ASN A 537 15.67 0.25 -0.25
C ASN A 537 16.58 -0.97 0.06
N GLU A 538 17.47 -0.86 1.04
CA GLU A 538 18.29 -1.97 1.57
C GLU A 538 17.48 -3.06 2.30
N THR A 539 16.18 -2.89 2.50
CA THR A 539 15.24 -3.91 3.01
C THR A 539 14.16 -4.30 1.99
N LEU A 540 14.09 -3.60 0.87
CA LEU A 540 13.23 -3.88 -0.29
C LEU A 540 14.00 -4.61 -1.43
N VAL A 541 15.01 -5.39 -1.05
CA VAL A 541 15.70 -6.31 -1.95
C VAL A 541 14.80 -7.51 -2.21
N VAL A 542 14.59 -7.80 -3.49
CA VAL A 542 14.04 -9.04 -4.00
C VAL A 542 15.21 -9.97 -4.29
N ASP A 543 15.27 -11.07 -3.55
CA ASP A 543 16.32 -12.09 -3.60
C ASP A 543 15.70 -13.41 -4.10
N PRO A 544 15.84 -13.74 -5.41
CA PRO A 544 15.27 -14.97 -5.96
C PRO A 544 15.92 -16.25 -5.41
N ASN A 545 17.20 -16.19 -5.02
CA ASN A 545 18.01 -17.36 -4.65
C ASN A 545 17.96 -17.68 -3.14
N GLY A 546 17.49 -16.74 -2.31
CA GLY A 546 17.63 -16.77 -0.87
C GLY A 546 19.08 -16.54 -0.41
N THR A 547 19.89 -15.81 -1.18
CA THR A 547 21.29 -15.46 -0.86
C THR A 547 21.61 -14.01 -1.29
N LEU A 548 21.20 -13.05 -0.47
CA LEU A 548 21.53 -11.63 -0.60
C LEU A 548 22.98 -11.35 -1.03
N GLY A 549 23.11 -10.52 -2.06
CA GLY A 549 24.37 -10.18 -2.73
C GLY A 549 24.63 -10.96 -4.02
N ASP A 550 23.68 -11.79 -4.46
CA ASP A 550 23.76 -12.49 -5.74
C ASP A 550 23.49 -11.56 -6.95
N ALA A 551 23.96 -11.96 -8.13
CA ALA A 551 23.84 -11.17 -9.36
C ALA A 551 22.41 -11.08 -9.93
N ASP A 552 21.45 -11.76 -9.31
CA ASP A 552 20.03 -11.78 -9.69
C ASP A 552 19.13 -10.99 -8.72
N ASP A 553 19.70 -10.48 -7.62
CA ASP A 553 19.03 -9.60 -6.67
C ASP A 553 18.61 -8.29 -7.35
N TRP A 554 17.46 -7.75 -6.95
CA TRP A 554 16.99 -6.46 -7.45
C TRP A 554 16.17 -5.70 -6.44
N GLN A 555 16.26 -4.37 -6.49
CA GLN A 555 15.54 -3.51 -5.56
C GLN A 555 14.26 -2.94 -6.19
N GLY A 556 13.16 -3.21 -5.51
CA GLY A 556 12.00 -2.33 -5.49
C GLY A 556 12.22 -1.13 -4.58
N GLY A 557 11.21 -0.28 -4.43
CA GLY A 557 11.23 0.82 -3.47
C GLY A 557 11.22 2.21 -4.09
N TYR A 558 12.19 3.04 -3.70
CA TYR A 558 12.02 4.49 -3.65
C TYR A 558 13.20 5.30 -4.22
N VAL A 559 12.91 6.44 -4.84
CA VAL A 559 13.90 7.43 -5.33
C VAL A 559 13.72 8.81 -4.68
N THR A 560 14.81 9.54 -4.51
CA THR A 560 14.82 10.91 -3.96
C THR A 560 15.02 11.91 -5.11
N PRO A 561 14.10 12.87 -5.34
CA PRO A 561 14.25 13.81 -6.45
C PRO A 561 15.27 14.90 -6.09
N VAL A 562 16.43 14.91 -6.74
CA VAL A 562 17.51 15.85 -6.42
C VAL A 562 18.02 16.53 -7.70
N ALA A 563 17.86 17.86 -7.74
CA ALA A 563 18.21 18.67 -8.90
C ALA A 563 19.72 18.61 -9.20
N GLY A 564 20.08 18.01 -10.34
CA GLY A 564 21.47 17.81 -10.75
C GLY A 564 22.12 16.52 -10.25
N ALA A 565 21.35 15.57 -9.71
CA ALA A 565 21.82 14.22 -9.41
C ALA A 565 22.28 13.46 -10.68
N SER A 566 22.99 12.35 -10.47
CA SER A 566 23.44 11.46 -11.53
C SER A 566 22.28 10.65 -12.13
N ALA A 567 22.26 10.48 -13.45
CA ALA A 567 21.42 9.48 -14.12
C ALA A 567 22.10 8.09 -14.23
N ALA A 568 23.33 7.94 -13.72
CA ALA A 568 23.95 6.64 -13.52
C ALA A 568 23.59 6.11 -12.13
N TYR A 569 23.18 4.85 -12.06
CA TYR A 569 22.79 4.18 -10.82
C TYR A 569 23.94 4.10 -9.80
N ASP A 570 23.61 4.42 -8.55
CA ASP A 570 24.45 4.23 -7.39
C ASP A 570 23.58 3.60 -6.29
N GLY A 571 23.77 2.31 -6.02
CA GLY A 571 23.04 1.60 -4.95
C GLY A 571 23.31 2.15 -3.54
N SER A 572 24.34 3.00 -3.38
CA SER A 572 24.59 3.74 -2.14
C SER A 572 23.92 5.12 -2.07
N ASN A 573 23.29 5.58 -3.15
CA ASN A 573 22.61 6.88 -3.21
C ASN A 573 21.39 6.85 -4.17
N PRO A 574 20.16 6.59 -3.67
CA PRO A 574 18.96 6.50 -4.49
C PRO A 574 18.40 7.89 -4.88
N GLU A 575 19.27 8.78 -5.34
CA GLU A 575 18.91 10.09 -5.87
C GLU A 575 18.65 10.00 -7.38
N THR A 576 17.76 10.84 -7.90
CA THR A 576 17.44 10.89 -9.33
C THR A 576 17.26 12.34 -9.81
N PRO A 577 17.72 12.70 -11.03
CA PRO A 577 17.59 14.05 -11.56
C PRO A 577 16.17 14.39 -12.05
N TRP A 578 15.31 13.38 -12.26
CA TRP A 578 13.93 13.59 -12.74
C TRP A 578 12.97 13.74 -11.55
N SER A 579 12.36 14.93 -11.39
CA SER A 579 11.25 15.14 -10.46
C SER A 579 9.91 15.21 -11.22
N ARG A 580 8.82 14.82 -10.54
CA ARG A 580 7.44 15.19 -10.92
C ARG A 580 7.01 16.41 -10.11
N GLN A 581 7.57 17.56 -10.45
CA GLN A 581 7.39 18.83 -9.76
C GLN A 581 7.35 20.00 -10.74
N THR A 582 6.39 20.88 -10.53
CA THR A 582 6.33 22.20 -11.17
C THR A 582 7.64 22.99 -11.00
N LEU A 583 7.86 24.01 -11.84
CA LEU A 583 8.98 24.96 -11.68
C LEU A 583 9.00 25.70 -10.31
N SER A 584 7.91 25.62 -9.55
CA SER A 584 7.75 26.11 -8.18
C SER A 584 8.07 25.09 -7.07
N GLY A 585 8.43 23.85 -7.42
CA GLY A 585 8.71 22.76 -6.47
C GLY A 585 7.47 22.08 -5.88
N ALA A 586 6.26 22.54 -6.23
CA ALA A 586 5.02 21.83 -5.91
C ALA A 586 4.89 20.57 -6.79
N PRO A 587 4.32 19.45 -6.28
CA PRO A 587 4.13 18.21 -7.04
C PRO A 587 3.39 18.40 -8.37
N ASP A 588 3.71 17.57 -9.35
CA ASP A 588 3.06 17.51 -10.68
C ASP A 588 3.21 16.09 -11.27
N SER A 589 2.38 15.15 -10.83
CA SER A 589 2.40 13.76 -11.34
C SER A 589 2.16 13.66 -12.85
N CYS A 590 1.66 14.73 -13.46
CA CYS A 590 1.35 14.85 -14.88
C CYS A 590 2.54 15.28 -15.75
N GLN A 591 3.68 15.58 -15.14
CA GLN A 591 4.95 15.78 -15.82
C GLN A 591 5.50 14.46 -16.38
N ASP A 592 5.89 14.43 -17.66
CA ASP A 592 6.67 13.32 -18.23
C ASP A 592 8.12 13.42 -17.73
N LEU A 593 8.60 12.36 -17.06
CA LEU A 593 9.99 12.21 -16.62
C LEU A 593 11.00 12.40 -17.77
N GLY A 594 10.61 12.10 -19.01
CA GLY A 594 11.41 12.29 -20.21
C GLY A 594 11.57 13.75 -20.67
N ALA A 595 10.84 14.71 -20.08
CA ALA A 595 10.87 16.13 -20.47
C ALA A 595 12.02 16.95 -19.83
N VAL A 596 12.85 16.33 -18.98
CA VAL A 596 13.91 16.99 -18.20
C VAL A 596 15.32 16.49 -18.61
N ARG A 597 15.54 16.37 -19.92
CA ARG A 597 16.84 16.04 -20.55
C ARG A 597 17.38 17.21 -21.38
#